data_AF-D8S2U2-F1
#
_entry.id   AF-D8S2U2-F1
#
_cell.length_a   1.000
_cell.length_b   1.000
_cell.length_c   1.000
_cell.angle_alpha   90.00
_cell.angle_beta   90.00
_cell.angle_gamma   90.00
#
_symmetry.space_group_name_H-M   'P 1'
#
loop_
_entity.id
_entity.type
_entity.pdbx_description
1 polymer ?
#
loop_
_entity_poly.entity_id
_entity_poly.type
_entity_poly.pdbx_seq_one_letter_code
_entity_poly.pdbx_strand_id
1 'polypeptide(L)'
;GGGEAGFVDLRTLMIAAEWTDEEVMGELSIAGHARALLEWHRQVQFCGRCGTITHLCDAGQRRRCSSIDCNYKLYPRIDPVVIMLVIDPERDRALLAHQPKYVPRMWSCLAGFIEPGESLEEAVRRETREETGVEVSNIVYHSSQPWPVGPGNMSCQLMVGFFAVATTFDIQVDKKELEDARWHSREDVQKALSNADYTRAQKATGINVYKTCLGEEMPGRNSSPMNMVAAGEGIFVPGPYAIAHHLISTWASQ
;
A
#
# COMPACT_ATOMS: atom_id res chain seq x y z
N GLY A 1 14.00 13.54 -32.45
CA GLY A 1 14.81 14.30 -31.48
C GLY A 1 15.02 13.39 -30.30
N GLY A 2 16.27 13.02 -30.03
CA GLY A 2 16.63 12.10 -28.95
C GLY A 2 16.54 12.77 -27.58
N GLY A 3 15.33 12.87 -27.03
CA GLY A 3 15.17 13.06 -25.59
C GLY A 3 15.49 11.75 -24.91
N GLU A 4 16.42 11.74 -23.96
CA GLU A 4 16.66 10.59 -23.09
C GLU A 4 15.37 10.29 -22.32
N ALA A 5 14.85 9.07 -22.47
CA ALA A 5 13.68 8.64 -21.73
C ALA A 5 14.05 8.44 -20.25
N GLY A 6 13.32 9.11 -19.35
CA GLY A 6 13.47 8.93 -17.91
C GLY A 6 12.67 7.74 -17.38
N PHE A 7 13.20 7.04 -16.37
CA PHE A 7 12.46 6.03 -15.62
C PHE A 7 11.81 6.65 -14.39
N VAL A 8 10.52 6.39 -14.21
CA VAL A 8 9.75 6.85 -13.05
C VAL A 8 9.23 5.64 -12.28
N ASP A 9 9.42 5.65 -10.96
CA ASP A 9 8.85 4.63 -10.08
C ASP A 9 7.32 4.67 -10.08
N LEU A 10 6.68 3.50 -10.11
CA LEU A 10 5.22 3.41 -10.20
C LEU A 10 4.51 4.06 -9.00
N ARG A 11 5.10 4.02 -7.79
CA ARG A 11 4.49 4.69 -6.63
C ARG A 11 4.49 6.20 -6.80
N THR A 12 5.54 6.76 -7.40
CA THR A 12 5.59 8.19 -7.75
C THR A 12 4.50 8.54 -8.77
N LEU A 13 4.27 7.68 -9.78
CA LEU A 13 3.17 7.87 -10.74
C LEU A 13 1.80 7.82 -10.06
N MET A 14 1.58 6.90 -9.11
CA MET A 14 0.32 6.83 -8.35
C MET A 14 0.02 8.12 -7.57
N ILE A 15 1.06 8.80 -7.06
CA ILE A 15 0.92 10.09 -6.36
C ILE A 15 0.67 11.23 -7.36
N ALA A 16 1.32 11.20 -8.53
CA ALA A 16 1.21 12.24 -9.56
C ALA A 16 -0.12 12.21 -10.33
N ALA A 17 -0.75 11.04 -10.44
CA ALA A 17 -1.94 10.83 -11.24
C ALA A 17 -3.16 11.61 -10.73
N GLU A 18 -4.03 12.02 -11.66
CA GLU A 18 -5.31 12.65 -11.35
C GLU A 18 -6.34 11.58 -10.97
N TRP A 19 -6.60 11.41 -9.68
CA TRP A 19 -7.42 10.30 -9.16
C TRP A 19 -8.91 10.37 -9.51
N THR A 20 -9.38 11.52 -9.98
CA THR A 20 -10.75 11.73 -10.48
C THR A 20 -10.88 11.40 -11.97
N ASP A 21 -9.78 11.19 -12.67
CA ASP A 21 -9.77 10.84 -14.09
C ASP A 21 -9.75 9.30 -14.23
N GLU A 22 -10.85 8.73 -14.72
CA GLU A 22 -11.01 7.29 -14.89
C GLU A 22 -10.03 6.70 -15.92
N GLU A 23 -9.67 7.46 -16.96
CA GLU A 23 -8.75 7.00 -18.00
C GLU A 23 -7.34 6.88 -17.42
N VAL A 24 -6.88 7.91 -16.70
CA VAL A 24 -5.58 7.90 -16.00
C VAL A 24 -5.51 6.76 -14.98
N MET A 25 -6.58 6.53 -14.22
CA MET A 25 -6.63 5.41 -13.27
C MET A 25 -6.62 4.04 -13.98
N GLY A 26 -7.24 3.94 -15.15
CA GLY A 26 -7.15 2.77 -16.03
C GLY A 26 -5.73 2.48 -16.49
N GLU A 27 -5.00 3.52 -16.94
CA GLU A 27 -3.59 3.39 -17.33
C GLU A 27 -2.69 2.96 -16.16
N LEU A 28 -2.91 3.51 -14.96
CA LEU A 28 -2.19 3.09 -13.75
C LEU A 28 -2.43 1.62 -13.41
N SER A 29 -3.66 1.14 -13.60
CA SER A 29 -4.01 -0.27 -13.39
C SER A 29 -3.24 -1.19 -14.34
N ILE A 30 -3.15 -0.80 -15.62
CA ILE A 30 -2.36 -1.51 -16.63
C ILE A 30 -0.87 -1.50 -16.27
N ALA A 31 -0.32 -0.34 -15.90
CA ALA A 31 1.07 -0.20 -15.48
C ALA A 31 1.39 -1.05 -14.23
N GLY A 32 0.47 -1.08 -13.27
CA GLY A 32 0.55 -1.92 -12.07
C GLY A 32 0.56 -3.41 -12.39
N HIS A 33 -0.34 -3.86 -13.28
CA HIS A 33 -0.35 -5.24 -13.76
C HIS A 33 0.96 -5.61 -14.45
N ALA A 34 1.46 -4.75 -15.34
CA ALA A 34 2.72 -4.98 -16.04
C ALA A 34 3.89 -5.07 -15.06
N ARG A 35 4.00 -4.14 -14.10
CA ARG A 35 5.06 -4.15 -13.09
C ARG A 35 5.03 -5.42 -12.26
N ALA A 36 3.85 -5.83 -11.79
CA ALA A 36 3.69 -7.06 -11.02
C ALA A 36 4.13 -8.30 -11.80
N LEU A 37 3.72 -8.40 -13.07
CA LEU A 37 4.04 -9.53 -13.93
C LEU A 37 5.53 -9.59 -14.27
N LEU A 38 6.13 -8.45 -14.61
CA LEU A 38 7.57 -8.33 -14.90
C LEU A 38 8.42 -8.71 -13.69
N GLU A 39 8.06 -8.23 -12.49
CA GLU A 39 8.80 -8.57 -11.28
C GLU A 39 8.66 -10.05 -10.93
N TRP A 40 7.46 -10.64 -11.08
CA TRP A 40 7.27 -12.08 -10.91
C TRP A 40 8.13 -12.90 -11.87
N HIS A 41 8.19 -12.52 -13.15
CA HIS A 41 9.04 -13.20 -14.13
C HIS A 41 10.52 -13.15 -13.79
N ARG A 42 10.96 -12.05 -13.17
CA ARG A 42 12.34 -11.89 -12.71
C ARG A 42 12.67 -12.84 -11.56
N GLN A 43 11.72 -13.08 -10.65
CA GLN A 43 11.90 -13.96 -9.49
C GLN A 43 11.77 -15.45 -9.83
N VAL A 44 10.96 -15.82 -10.84
CA VAL A 44 10.56 -17.22 -11.09
C VAL A 44 11.23 -17.76 -12.35
N GLN A 45 12.56 -17.64 -12.46
CA GLN A 45 13.30 -18.14 -13.63
C GLN A 45 13.45 -19.68 -13.61
N PHE A 46 13.51 -20.28 -12.42
CA PHE A 46 13.67 -21.72 -12.22
C PHE A 46 12.45 -22.35 -11.56
N CYS A 47 12.22 -23.63 -11.82
CA CYS A 47 11.10 -24.37 -11.26
C CYS A 47 11.37 -24.75 -9.80
N GLY A 48 10.51 -24.29 -8.88
CA GLY A 48 10.62 -24.63 -7.46
C GLY A 48 10.46 -26.12 -7.12
N ARG A 49 10.01 -26.99 -8.05
CA ARG A 49 9.90 -28.43 -7.84
C ARG A 49 11.18 -29.22 -8.17
N CYS A 50 11.86 -28.86 -9.26
CA CYS A 50 12.97 -29.65 -9.82
C CYS A 50 14.22 -28.83 -10.18
N GLY A 51 14.20 -27.51 -10.00
CA GLY A 51 15.32 -26.62 -10.32
C GLY A 51 15.53 -26.33 -11.82
N THR A 52 14.81 -26.99 -12.73
CA THR A 52 14.95 -26.73 -14.19
C THR A 52 14.43 -25.34 -14.57
N ILE A 53 15.04 -24.71 -15.57
CA ILE A 53 14.61 -23.42 -16.12
C ILE A 53 13.16 -23.46 -16.61
N THR A 54 12.44 -22.36 -16.41
CA THR A 54 11.07 -22.18 -16.86
C THR A 54 11.00 -21.23 -18.05
N HIS A 55 10.07 -21.48 -18.97
CA HIS A 55 9.79 -20.60 -20.11
C HIS A 55 8.41 -19.94 -19.96
N LEU A 56 8.26 -18.76 -20.58
CA LEU A 56 6.99 -18.04 -20.67
C LEU A 56 5.98 -18.85 -21.49
N CYS A 57 4.72 -18.88 -21.05
CA CYS A 57 3.60 -19.38 -21.83
C CYS A 57 2.36 -18.50 -21.61
N ASP A 58 1.29 -18.76 -22.38
CA ASP A 58 0.01 -18.04 -22.30
C ASP A 58 0.21 -16.51 -22.40
N ALA A 59 0.89 -16.06 -23.45
CA ALA A 59 1.24 -14.65 -23.68
C ALA A 59 1.99 -13.97 -22.51
N GLY A 60 2.74 -14.75 -21.72
CA GLY A 60 3.49 -14.26 -20.57
C GLY A 60 2.69 -14.20 -19.27
N GLN A 61 1.43 -14.65 -19.26
CA GLN A 61 0.63 -14.71 -18.02
C GLN A 61 1.08 -15.85 -17.10
N ARG A 62 1.84 -16.82 -17.62
CA ARG A 62 2.31 -17.99 -16.88
C ARG A 62 3.73 -18.38 -17.26
N ARG A 63 4.31 -19.25 -16.45
CA ARG A 63 5.57 -19.94 -16.74
C ARG A 63 5.36 -21.45 -16.66
N ARG A 64 6.16 -22.19 -17.42
CA ARG A 64 6.13 -23.65 -17.43
C ARG A 64 7.54 -24.20 -17.30
N CYS A 65 7.71 -25.22 -16.47
CA CYS A 65 8.97 -25.94 -16.36
C CYS A 65 9.33 -26.59 -17.71
N SER A 66 10.59 -26.46 -18.11
CA SER A 66 11.07 -27.02 -19.39
C SER A 66 11.41 -28.52 -19.31
N SER A 67 11.45 -29.11 -18.12
CA SER A 67 11.58 -30.57 -17.96
C SER A 67 10.26 -31.23 -18.36
N ILE A 68 10.34 -32.21 -19.27
CA ILE A 68 9.18 -32.97 -19.75
C ILE A 68 8.53 -33.79 -18.64
N ASP A 69 9.33 -34.36 -17.73
CA ASP A 69 8.85 -35.19 -16.63
C ASP A 69 8.18 -34.35 -15.53
N CYS A 70 8.61 -33.08 -15.36
CA CYS A 70 8.03 -32.18 -14.37
C CYS A 70 6.81 -31.42 -14.92
N ASN A 71 6.98 -30.75 -16.07
CA ASN A 71 5.96 -29.96 -16.78
C ASN A 71 5.12 -29.01 -15.90
N TYR A 72 5.66 -28.60 -14.74
CA TYR A 72 4.92 -27.84 -13.74
C TYR A 72 4.57 -26.44 -14.25
N LYS A 73 3.31 -26.02 -14.07
CA LYS A 73 2.84 -24.68 -14.41
C LYS A 73 2.92 -23.78 -13.19
N LEU A 74 3.44 -22.57 -13.39
CA LEU A 74 3.61 -21.56 -12.36
C LEU A 74 2.72 -20.36 -12.70
N TYR A 75 2.09 -19.81 -11.68
CA TYR A 75 1.17 -18.67 -11.76
C TYR A 75 1.78 -17.48 -11.01
N PRO A 76 1.46 -16.24 -11.41
CA PRO A 76 1.86 -15.04 -10.68
C PRO A 76 1.46 -15.13 -9.20
N ARG A 77 2.41 -14.83 -8.32
CA ARG A 77 2.19 -14.78 -6.88
C ARG A 77 1.49 -13.47 -6.51
N ILE A 78 0.46 -13.57 -5.67
CA ILE A 78 -0.21 -12.44 -5.03
C ILE A 78 -0.15 -12.70 -3.54
N ASP A 79 0.42 -11.75 -2.80
CA ASP A 79 0.57 -11.86 -1.34
C ASP A 79 -0.58 -11.09 -0.63
N PRO A 80 -1.55 -11.78 -0.02
CA PRO A 80 -2.63 -11.13 0.69
C PRO A 80 -2.13 -10.46 1.98
N VAL A 81 -2.60 -9.24 2.20
CA VAL A 81 -2.26 -8.38 3.34
C VAL A 81 -3.57 -7.80 3.87
N VAL A 82 -3.88 -8.02 5.14
CA VAL A 82 -5.00 -7.33 5.78
C VAL A 82 -4.57 -5.92 6.14
N ILE A 83 -5.47 -4.95 5.97
CA ILE A 83 -5.29 -3.58 6.44
C ILE A 83 -6.56 -3.16 7.16
N MET A 84 -6.45 -2.64 8.37
CA MET A 84 -7.59 -2.45 9.26
C MET A 84 -7.57 -1.10 9.94
N LEU A 85 -8.72 -0.45 9.93
CA LEU A 85 -9.00 0.68 10.82
C LEU A 85 -9.71 0.16 12.06
N VAL A 86 -9.00 0.21 13.19
CA VAL A 86 -9.54 -0.20 14.49
C VAL A 86 -10.21 1.02 15.14
N ILE A 87 -11.48 0.86 15.53
CA ILE A 87 -12.33 1.95 16.02
C ILE A 87 -12.79 1.70 17.46
N ASP A 88 -12.90 2.77 18.23
CA ASP A 88 -13.55 2.83 19.54
C ASP A 88 -14.82 3.71 19.37
N PRO A 89 -15.99 3.09 19.12
CA PRO A 89 -17.23 3.83 18.87
C PRO A 89 -17.70 4.62 20.08
N GLU A 90 -17.41 4.17 21.30
CA GLU A 90 -17.87 4.84 22.54
C GLU A 90 -17.16 6.18 22.75
N ARG A 91 -15.88 6.27 22.39
CA ARG A 91 -15.06 7.49 22.54
C ARG A 91 -14.79 8.21 21.23
N ASP A 92 -15.46 7.79 20.16
CA ASP A 92 -15.41 8.36 18.81
C ASP A 92 -13.98 8.63 18.29
N ARG A 93 -13.18 7.56 18.29
CA ARG A 93 -11.75 7.61 17.93
C ARG A 93 -11.30 6.37 17.17
N ALA A 94 -10.24 6.50 16.40
CA ALA A 94 -9.63 5.41 15.65
C ALA A 94 -8.15 5.25 16.02
N LEU A 95 -7.68 4.00 16.02
CA LEU A 95 -6.27 3.67 16.23
C LEU A 95 -5.52 3.81 14.91
N LEU A 96 -4.49 4.64 14.91
CA LEU A 96 -3.57 4.79 13.79
C LEU A 96 -2.14 4.59 14.25
N ALA A 97 -1.29 4.11 13.35
CA ALA A 97 0.12 3.84 13.60
C ALA A 97 1.04 4.70 12.73
N HIS A 98 2.22 4.98 13.27
CA HIS A 98 3.33 5.64 12.61
C HIS A 98 4.48 4.65 12.45
N GLN A 99 4.96 4.46 11.21
CA GLN A 99 6.12 3.61 10.92
C GLN A 99 7.38 4.45 10.74
N PRO A 100 8.58 3.96 11.10
CA PRO A 100 9.83 4.73 11.00
C PRO A 100 10.16 5.27 9.60
N LYS A 101 9.65 4.61 8.55
CA LYS A 101 9.86 4.99 7.14
C LYS A 101 8.89 6.07 6.64
N TYR A 102 7.88 6.40 7.44
CA TYR A 102 6.85 7.36 7.06
C TYR A 102 7.37 8.78 7.11
N VAL A 103 6.77 9.65 6.29
CA VAL A 103 7.03 11.09 6.40
C VAL A 103 6.54 11.56 7.78
N PRO A 104 7.17 12.58 8.39
CA PRO A 104 6.79 13.05 9.72
C PRO A 104 5.27 13.27 9.83
N ARG A 105 4.69 12.85 10.95
CA ARG A 105 3.24 12.94 11.24
C ARG A 105 2.31 12.13 10.31
N MET A 106 2.82 11.28 9.42
CA MET A 106 1.93 10.40 8.66
C MET A 106 1.49 9.23 9.55
N TRP A 107 0.18 9.11 9.77
CA TRP A 107 -0.45 8.05 10.54
C TRP A 107 -1.37 7.25 9.61
N SER A 108 -1.33 5.92 9.71
CA SER A 108 -2.08 5.02 8.82
C SER A 108 -2.74 3.90 9.62
N CYS A 109 -3.63 3.17 8.96
CA CYS A 109 -4.15 1.89 9.43
C CYS A 109 -3.01 0.89 9.71
N LEU A 110 -3.26 -0.05 10.62
CA LEU A 110 -2.43 -1.23 10.84
C LEU A 110 -2.55 -2.17 9.64
N ALA A 111 -1.50 -2.92 9.33
CA ALA A 111 -1.53 -3.86 8.21
C ALA A 111 -0.46 -4.94 8.32
N GLY A 112 -0.81 -6.18 7.95
CA GLY A 112 0.14 -7.27 7.92
C GLY A 112 -0.28 -8.45 7.06
N PHE A 113 0.67 -9.35 6.82
CA PHE A 113 0.47 -10.49 5.94
C PHE A 113 -0.40 -11.54 6.61
N ILE A 114 -1.18 -12.26 5.80
CA ILE A 114 -1.88 -13.44 6.32
C ILE A 114 -0.88 -14.60 6.49
N GLU A 115 -1.10 -15.43 7.50
CA GLU A 115 -0.34 -16.66 7.66
C GLU A 115 -1.03 -17.88 7.01
N PRO A 116 -0.27 -18.92 6.60
CA PRO A 116 -0.87 -20.15 6.09
C PRO A 116 -1.79 -20.82 7.12
N GLY A 117 -3.05 -21.04 6.74
CA GLY A 117 -4.06 -21.65 7.61
C GLY A 117 -4.87 -20.64 8.43
N GLU A 118 -4.61 -19.35 8.26
CA GLU A 118 -5.32 -18.26 8.93
C GLU A 118 -6.43 -17.68 8.03
N SER A 119 -7.58 -17.36 8.62
CA SER A 119 -8.61 -16.52 7.98
C SER A 119 -8.21 -15.04 7.97
N LEU A 120 -8.86 -14.22 7.14
CA LEU A 120 -8.58 -12.78 7.10
C LEU A 120 -8.92 -12.12 8.44
N GLU A 121 -10.00 -12.55 9.08
CA GLU A 121 -10.44 -12.03 10.36
C GLU A 121 -9.50 -12.44 11.50
N GLU A 122 -8.90 -13.64 11.45
CA GLU A 122 -7.85 -14.05 12.40
C GLU A 122 -6.60 -13.19 12.21
N ALA A 123 -6.17 -12.96 10.96
CA ALA A 123 -5.03 -12.08 10.67
C ALA A 123 -5.24 -10.67 11.19
N VAL A 124 -6.44 -10.09 11.02
CA VAL A 124 -6.78 -8.77 11.58
C VAL A 124 -6.63 -8.74 13.10
N ARG A 125 -7.05 -9.80 13.81
CA ARG A 125 -6.88 -9.89 15.28
C ARG A 125 -5.42 -10.02 15.67
N ARG A 126 -4.71 -10.95 15.04
CA ARG A 126 -3.31 -11.24 15.32
C ARG A 126 -2.45 -9.99 15.11
N GLU A 127 -2.51 -9.39 13.93
CA GLU A 127 -1.71 -8.21 13.58
C GLU A 127 -2.02 -7.01 14.47
N THR A 128 -3.30 -6.77 14.79
CA THR A 128 -3.66 -5.67 15.71
C THR A 128 -3.05 -5.89 17.09
N ARG A 129 -3.15 -7.11 17.61
CA ARG A 129 -2.63 -7.49 18.92
C ARG A 129 -1.10 -7.49 18.96
N GLU A 130 -0.43 -7.97 17.92
CA GLU A 130 1.03 -8.00 17.82
C GLU A 130 1.62 -6.60 17.77
N GLU A 131 1.08 -5.73 16.91
CA GLU A 131 1.64 -4.38 16.71
C GLU A 131 1.30 -3.42 17.85
N THR A 132 0.14 -3.57 18.50
CA THR A 132 -0.41 -2.55 19.42
C THR A 132 -0.91 -3.08 20.76
N GLY A 133 -1.00 -4.39 20.97
CA GLY A 133 -1.59 -4.99 22.17
C GLY A 133 -3.11 -4.85 22.29
N VAL A 134 -3.78 -4.21 21.32
CA VAL A 134 -5.22 -4.00 21.32
C VAL A 134 -5.94 -5.26 20.81
N GLU A 135 -6.97 -5.67 21.53
CA GLU A 135 -7.86 -6.77 21.14
C GLU A 135 -9.06 -6.21 20.37
N VAL A 136 -9.55 -6.95 19.38
CA VAL A 136 -10.64 -6.51 18.49
C VAL A 136 -11.72 -7.56 18.26
N SER A 137 -12.91 -7.07 17.97
CA SER A 137 -14.12 -7.82 17.62
C SER A 137 -14.82 -7.15 16.43
N ASN A 138 -15.97 -7.70 15.99
CA ASN A 138 -16.82 -7.12 14.94
C ASN A 138 -16.03 -6.69 13.70
N ILE A 139 -15.31 -7.64 13.11
CA ILE A 139 -14.45 -7.40 11.94
C ILE A 139 -15.33 -7.44 10.69
N VAL A 140 -15.33 -6.34 9.93
CA VAL A 140 -16.18 -6.15 8.77
C VAL A 140 -15.33 -5.77 7.57
N TYR A 141 -15.43 -6.57 6.51
CA TYR A 141 -14.79 -6.27 5.23
C TYR A 141 -15.33 -4.96 4.64
N HIS A 142 -14.42 -4.14 4.12
CA HIS A 142 -14.75 -2.88 3.44
C HIS A 142 -14.49 -2.98 1.93
N SER A 143 -13.24 -3.18 1.52
CA SER A 143 -12.83 -3.18 0.11
C SER A 143 -11.49 -3.88 -0.07
N SER A 144 -11.01 -4.01 -1.31
CA SER A 144 -9.68 -4.54 -1.61
C SER A 144 -8.96 -3.66 -2.62
N GLN A 145 -7.62 -3.63 -2.56
CA GLN A 145 -6.79 -2.90 -3.51
C GLN A 145 -5.57 -3.75 -3.92
N PRO A 146 -5.36 -4.01 -5.23
CA PRO A 146 -4.09 -4.52 -5.71
C PRO A 146 -2.98 -3.51 -5.43
N TRP A 147 -1.89 -3.96 -4.84
CA TRP A 147 -0.77 -3.11 -4.45
C TRP A 147 0.53 -3.61 -5.08
N PRO A 148 0.74 -3.31 -6.38
CA PRO A 148 1.94 -3.65 -7.12
C PRO A 148 3.03 -2.60 -6.85
N VAL A 149 3.13 -2.07 -5.64
CA VAL A 149 4.23 -1.16 -5.24
C VAL A 149 4.68 -1.49 -3.82
N GLY A 150 4.51 -2.74 -3.38
CA GLY A 150 5.03 -3.24 -2.11
C GLY A 150 6.56 -3.08 -1.99
N PRO A 151 7.11 -3.17 -0.76
CA PRO A 151 8.55 -3.05 -0.55
C PRO A 151 9.35 -4.15 -1.26
N GLY A 152 10.57 -3.81 -1.67
CA GLY A 152 11.52 -4.77 -2.24
C GLY A 152 11.11 -5.33 -3.60
N ASN A 153 11.56 -6.56 -3.85
CA ASN A 153 11.39 -7.30 -5.11
C ASN A 153 10.09 -8.11 -5.14
N MET A 154 9.07 -7.69 -4.39
CA MET A 154 7.78 -8.37 -4.34
C MET A 154 6.93 -8.01 -5.56
N SER A 155 6.31 -9.02 -6.15
CA SER A 155 5.52 -8.90 -7.37
C SER A 155 4.25 -8.05 -7.14
N CYS A 156 3.36 -8.50 -6.26
CA CYS A 156 2.10 -7.81 -5.97
C CYS A 156 1.54 -8.24 -4.62
N GLN A 157 1.09 -7.26 -3.82
CA GLN A 157 0.26 -7.51 -2.64
C GLN A 157 -1.21 -7.35 -3.00
N LEU A 158 -2.10 -8.08 -2.33
CA LEU A 158 -3.53 -7.81 -2.32
C LEU A 158 -3.90 -7.25 -0.95
N MET A 159 -4.11 -5.93 -0.89
CA MET A 159 -4.56 -5.28 0.34
C MET A 159 -6.04 -5.55 0.51
N VAL A 160 -6.43 -6.06 1.68
CA VAL A 160 -7.82 -6.37 2.03
C VAL A 160 -8.21 -5.53 3.23
N GLY A 161 -9.09 -4.57 3.01
CA GLY A 161 -9.48 -3.54 3.97
C GLY A 161 -10.60 -3.99 4.91
N PHE A 162 -10.42 -3.73 6.20
CA PHE A 162 -11.39 -4.05 7.25
C PHE A 162 -11.63 -2.87 8.21
N PHE A 163 -12.84 -2.83 8.76
CA PHE A 163 -13.10 -2.17 10.04
C PHE A 163 -13.08 -3.21 11.15
N ALA A 164 -12.60 -2.83 12.33
CA ALA A 164 -12.63 -3.68 13.52
C ALA A 164 -12.94 -2.84 14.75
N VAL A 165 -13.73 -3.37 15.69
CA VAL A 165 -14.10 -2.68 16.93
C VAL A 165 -13.20 -3.13 18.07
N ALA A 166 -12.51 -2.18 18.70
CA ALA A 166 -11.64 -2.47 19.83
C ALA A 166 -12.43 -2.93 21.05
N THR A 167 -11.90 -3.94 21.74
CA THR A 167 -12.42 -4.44 23.03
C THR A 167 -11.51 -4.12 24.20
N THR A 168 -10.28 -3.69 23.92
CA THR A 168 -9.32 -3.12 24.89
C THR A 168 -8.77 -1.81 24.36
N PHE A 169 -8.20 -0.97 25.23
CA PHE A 169 -7.83 0.41 24.85
C PHE A 169 -6.40 0.80 25.23
N ASP A 170 -5.73 0.01 26.06
CA ASP A 170 -4.34 0.23 26.43
C ASP A 170 -3.44 -0.20 25.27
N ILE A 171 -2.59 0.72 24.81
CA ILE A 171 -1.69 0.49 23.68
C ILE A 171 -0.32 0.06 24.21
N GLN A 172 0.18 -1.06 23.69
CA GLN A 172 1.54 -1.56 23.88
C GLN A 172 2.18 -1.77 22.50
N VAL A 173 2.92 -0.75 22.04
CA VAL A 173 3.51 -0.75 20.70
C VAL A 173 4.70 -1.70 20.63
N ASP A 174 4.71 -2.61 19.64
CA ASP A 174 5.96 -3.29 19.26
C ASP A 174 6.89 -2.32 18.52
N LYS A 175 7.91 -1.84 19.23
CA LYS A 175 8.90 -0.89 18.71
C LYS A 175 9.84 -1.49 17.65
N LYS A 176 9.78 -2.79 17.37
CA LYS A 176 10.50 -3.39 16.25
C LYS A 176 9.85 -3.07 14.90
N GLU A 177 8.53 -2.91 14.88
CA GLU A 177 7.76 -2.74 13.65
C GLU A 177 7.22 -1.31 13.52
N LEU A 178 6.70 -0.76 14.61
CA LEU A 178 6.10 0.57 14.65
C LEU A 178 6.95 1.56 15.45
N GLU A 179 7.00 2.80 14.99
CA GLU A 179 7.56 3.88 15.79
C GLU A 179 6.58 4.28 16.87
N ASP A 180 5.28 4.35 16.56
CA ASP A 180 4.23 4.71 17.51
C ASP A 180 2.83 4.24 17.06
N ALA A 181 1.89 4.16 18.00
CA ALA A 181 0.47 3.93 17.71
C ALA A 181 -0.38 4.72 18.72
N ARG A 182 -1.43 5.39 18.22
CA ARG A 182 -2.25 6.29 19.04
C ARG A 182 -3.71 6.26 18.62
N TRP A 183 -4.57 6.52 19.61
CA TRP A 183 -5.97 6.86 19.37
C TRP A 183 -6.08 8.30 18.89
N HIS A 184 -6.74 8.51 17.76
CA HIS A 184 -7.03 9.82 17.18
C HIS A 184 -8.53 10.06 17.14
N SER A 185 -8.96 11.23 17.60
CA SER A 185 -10.37 11.61 17.55
C SER A 185 -10.86 11.69 16.10
N ARG A 186 -12.16 11.44 15.88
CA ARG A 186 -12.77 11.67 14.56
C ARG A 186 -12.53 13.09 14.06
N GLU A 187 -12.62 14.08 14.95
CA GLU A 187 -12.39 15.49 14.63
C GLU A 187 -10.97 15.73 14.08
N ASP A 188 -9.94 15.18 14.73
CA ASP A 188 -8.56 15.31 14.26
C ASP A 188 -8.33 14.61 12.91
N VAL A 189 -8.95 13.44 12.72
CA VAL A 189 -8.89 12.70 11.46
C VAL A 189 -9.59 13.47 10.33
N GLN A 190 -10.77 14.06 10.60
CA GLN A 190 -11.48 14.90 9.63
C GLN A 190 -10.65 16.12 9.22
N LYS A 191 -9.98 16.79 10.18
CA LYS A 191 -9.06 17.90 9.89
C LYS A 191 -7.88 17.44 9.00
N ALA A 192 -7.38 16.22 9.20
CA ALA A 192 -6.27 15.66 8.45
C ALA A 192 -6.63 15.20 7.02
N LEU A 193 -7.91 14.99 6.73
CA LEU A 193 -8.42 14.62 5.40
C LEU A 193 -8.52 15.82 4.44
N SER A 194 -7.81 16.93 4.71
CA SER A 194 -7.87 18.13 3.88
C SER A 194 -7.37 17.86 2.45
N ASN A 195 -8.24 18.06 1.45
CA ASN A 195 -7.91 17.81 0.04
C ASN A 195 -6.81 18.74 -0.50
N ALA A 196 -6.68 19.96 0.04
CA ALA A 196 -5.78 20.98 -0.48
C ALA A 196 -4.30 20.56 -0.42
N ASP A 197 -3.93 19.84 0.64
CA ASP A 197 -2.58 19.36 0.87
C ASP A 197 -2.22 18.23 -0.11
N TYR A 198 -3.13 17.27 -0.33
CA TYR A 198 -2.93 16.22 -1.32
C TYR A 198 -2.90 16.75 -2.74
N THR A 199 -3.79 17.68 -3.12
CA THR A 199 -3.75 18.30 -4.45
C THR A 199 -2.44 19.04 -4.69
N ARG A 200 -1.87 19.70 -3.67
CA ARG A 200 -0.57 20.35 -3.77
C ARG A 200 0.55 19.32 -3.97
N ALA A 201 0.56 18.25 -3.18
CA ALA A 201 1.53 17.16 -3.29
C ALA A 201 1.48 16.48 -4.67
N GLN A 202 0.27 16.19 -5.15
CA GLN A 202 -0.02 15.60 -6.45
C GLN A 202 0.52 16.47 -7.59
N LYS A 203 0.15 17.76 -7.63
CA LYS A 203 0.62 18.70 -8.67
C LYS A 203 2.14 18.84 -8.69
N ALA A 204 2.76 19.01 -7.52
CA ALA A 204 4.21 19.09 -7.42
C ALA A 204 4.90 17.79 -7.88
N THR A 205 4.32 16.63 -7.56
CA THR A 205 4.83 15.33 -8.03
C THR A 205 4.66 15.19 -9.54
N GLY A 206 3.53 15.59 -10.10
CA GLY A 206 3.28 15.59 -11.55
C GLY A 206 4.28 16.44 -12.32
N ILE A 207 4.64 17.63 -11.81
CA ILE A 207 5.70 18.46 -12.40
C ILE A 207 7.05 17.74 -12.40
N ASN A 208 7.41 17.08 -11.30
CA ASN A 208 8.67 16.34 -11.20
C ASN A 208 8.71 15.13 -12.16
N VAL A 209 7.60 14.41 -12.29
CA VAL A 209 7.45 13.31 -13.26
C VAL A 209 7.63 13.84 -14.68
N TYR A 210 6.94 14.93 -15.04
CA TYR A 210 7.06 15.54 -16.36
C TYR A 210 8.52 15.93 -16.69
N LYS A 211 9.21 16.59 -15.75
CA LYS A 211 10.63 16.93 -15.89
C LYS A 211 11.53 15.71 -16.08
N THR A 212 11.27 14.65 -15.33
CA THR A 212 12.00 13.38 -15.47
C THR A 212 11.80 12.77 -16.86
N CYS A 213 10.58 12.81 -17.40
CA CYS A 213 10.29 12.36 -18.75
C CYS A 213 10.99 13.19 -19.84
N LEU A 214 11.40 14.42 -19.53
CA LEU A 214 12.20 15.29 -20.40
C LEU A 214 13.72 15.10 -20.24
N GLY A 215 14.16 14.20 -19.35
CA GLY A 215 15.58 13.94 -19.09
C GLY A 215 16.22 14.91 -18.08
N GLU A 216 15.43 15.67 -17.32
CA GLU A 216 15.95 16.51 -16.24
C GLU A 216 16.26 15.68 -14.97
N GLU A 217 17.31 16.05 -14.22
CA GLU A 217 17.65 15.38 -12.96
C GLU A 217 16.55 15.54 -11.90
N MET A 218 16.14 14.41 -11.32
CA MET A 218 15.22 14.38 -10.18
C MET A 218 15.86 15.01 -8.94
N PRO A 219 15.14 15.86 -8.19
CA PRO A 219 15.62 16.28 -6.89
C PRO A 219 15.64 15.06 -5.94
N GLY A 220 16.68 14.93 -5.11
CA GLY A 220 16.95 13.71 -4.32
C GLY A 220 15.79 13.29 -3.41
N ARG A 221 15.74 12.03 -2.96
CA ARG A 221 14.63 11.41 -2.20
C ARG A 221 14.08 12.24 -1.01
N ASN A 222 14.92 13.08 -0.40
CA ASN A 222 14.55 13.98 0.69
C ASN A 222 13.66 15.18 0.26
N SER A 223 13.56 15.45 -1.04
CA SER A 223 12.77 16.52 -1.65
C SER A 223 11.38 16.07 -2.12
N SER A 224 10.94 14.88 -1.71
CA SER A 224 9.60 14.38 -2.04
C SER A 224 8.54 15.44 -1.71
N PRO A 225 7.65 15.81 -2.64
CA PRO A 225 6.58 16.76 -2.37
C PRO A 225 5.74 16.40 -1.15
N MET A 226 5.63 15.10 -0.82
CA MET A 226 4.97 14.65 0.41
C MET A 226 5.67 15.10 1.69
N ASN A 227 7.00 15.21 1.71
CA ASN A 227 7.73 15.73 2.88
C ASN A 227 7.41 17.21 3.14
N MET A 228 7.20 17.98 2.07
CA MET A 228 6.86 19.41 2.18
C MET A 228 5.42 19.61 2.69
N VAL A 229 4.50 18.74 2.26
CA VAL A 229 3.10 18.78 2.69
C VAL A 229 2.95 18.29 4.14
N ALA A 230 3.80 17.35 4.57
CA ALA A 230 3.83 16.86 5.94
C ALA A 230 4.38 17.86 6.98
N ALA A 231 4.84 19.07 6.59
CA ALA A 231 5.43 20.06 7.51
C ALA A 231 4.43 20.95 8.27
N GLY A 232 3.11 20.72 8.14
CA GLY A 232 2.05 21.54 8.76
C GLY A 232 1.85 21.34 10.27
N GLU A 233 0.62 21.48 10.78
CA GLU A 233 0.18 21.15 12.17
C GLU A 233 -0.83 19.98 12.17
N GLY A 234 -0.89 19.16 13.23
CA GLY A 234 -1.78 17.98 13.32
C GLY A 234 -1.25 16.67 12.72
N ILE A 235 -2.13 15.70 12.52
CA ILE A 235 -1.78 14.43 11.84
C ILE A 235 -1.93 14.57 10.32
N PHE A 236 -1.21 13.73 9.60
CA PHE A 236 -1.32 13.54 8.16
C PHE A 236 -1.70 12.08 7.91
N VAL A 237 -2.53 11.78 6.90
CA VAL A 237 -2.95 10.41 6.58
C VAL A 237 -2.52 10.05 5.15
N PRO A 238 -2.66 8.80 4.70
CA PRO A 238 -2.42 8.48 3.30
C PRO A 238 -3.37 9.23 2.37
N GLY A 239 -2.90 9.54 1.16
CA GLY A 239 -3.71 10.17 0.12
C GLY A 239 -4.71 9.22 -0.52
N PRO A 240 -5.67 9.73 -1.32
CA PRO A 240 -6.81 8.97 -1.86
C PRO A 240 -6.45 7.89 -2.88
N TYR A 241 -5.17 7.73 -3.23
CA TYR A 241 -4.69 6.58 -4.00
C TYR A 241 -4.47 5.32 -3.15
N ALA A 242 -4.55 5.40 -1.81
CA ALA A 242 -4.29 4.30 -0.89
C ALA A 242 -5.58 3.81 -0.21
N ILE A 243 -5.75 2.49 -0.09
CA ILE A 243 -6.88 1.88 0.62
C ILE A 243 -7.03 2.35 2.07
N ALA A 244 -5.91 2.66 2.74
CA ALA A 244 -5.91 3.26 4.08
C ALA A 244 -6.71 4.58 4.10
N HIS A 245 -6.56 5.44 3.08
CA HIS A 245 -7.33 6.67 2.97
C HIS A 245 -8.82 6.38 2.89
N HIS A 246 -9.22 5.39 2.07
CA HIS A 246 -10.63 5.04 1.91
C HIS A 246 -11.25 4.48 3.18
N LEU A 247 -10.51 3.67 3.95
CA LEU A 247 -10.97 3.22 5.27
C LEU A 247 -11.15 4.41 6.22
N ILE A 248 -10.14 5.26 6.33
CA ILE A 248 -10.11 6.43 7.23
C ILE A 248 -11.22 7.41 6.87
N SER A 249 -11.38 7.76 5.59
CA SER A 249 -12.39 8.73 5.14
C SER A 249 -13.81 8.18 5.22
N THR A 250 -14.01 6.89 4.94
CA THR A 250 -15.32 6.22 5.09
C THR A 250 -15.75 6.18 6.54
N TRP A 251 -14.84 5.89 7.47
CA TRP A 251 -15.15 6.00 8.89
C TRP A 251 -15.44 7.44 9.27
N ALA A 252 -14.53 8.38 8.99
CA ALA A 252 -14.60 9.76 9.45
C ALA A 252 -15.80 10.56 8.90
N SER A 253 -16.43 10.10 7.82
CA SER A 253 -17.62 10.74 7.21
C SER A 253 -18.96 10.20 7.71
N GLN A 254 -18.96 9.12 8.50
CA GLN A 254 -20.12 8.61 9.23
C GLN A 254 -20.33 9.41 10.52
#